data_AF-A0A959JC60-F1
#
_entry.id   AF-A0A959JC60-F1
#
_cell.length_a   1.000
_cell.length_b   1.000
_cell.length_c   1.000
_cell.angle_alpha   90.00
_cell.angle_beta   90.00
_cell.angle_gamma   90.00
#
_symmetry.space_group_name_H-M   'P 1'
#
loop_
_entity.id
_entity.type
_entity.pdbx_description
1 polymer ?
#
loop_
_entity_poly.entity_id
_entity_poly.type
_entity_poly.pdbx_seq_one_letter_code
_entity_poly.pdbx_strand_id
1 'polypeptide(L)'
;MKRIILINGLIAGIFIPLVMGLVILIAGKEGGFTEIAGFASMIIALSTIYLGMRQYRDRIQAGQLTFLQGLKIGLLITLVASGIYVFSWALYYYFGSGQEMMDQYFQQQVDQINQSGGDGAVQERLASVERMRASYGKPWVLIAYTFMEIFPVGLIITLIAALINRR
;
A
#
# COMPACT_ATOMS: atom_id res chain seq x y z
N MET A 1 4.53 24.36 -2.57
CA MET A 1 3.73 23.24 -3.12
C MET A 1 4.55 21.98 -3.32
N LYS A 2 5.47 21.94 -4.29
CA LYS A 2 6.28 20.75 -4.65
C LYS A 2 7.00 20.11 -3.45
N ARG A 3 7.65 20.93 -2.61
CA ARG A 3 8.34 20.47 -1.40
C ARG A 3 7.42 19.76 -0.39
N ILE A 4 6.21 20.28 -0.18
CA ILE A 4 5.22 19.66 0.75
C ILE A 4 4.76 18.32 0.20
N ILE A 5 4.47 18.26 -1.10
CA ILE A 5 4.05 17.03 -1.78
C ILE A 5 5.15 15.96 -1.67
N LEU A 6 6.39 16.31 -2.01
CA LEU A 6 7.51 15.37 -1.98
C LEU A 6 7.82 14.90 -0.57
N ILE A 7 7.88 15.81 0.43
CA ILE A 7 8.19 15.42 1.81
C ILE A 7 7.11 14.50 2.37
N ASN A 8 5.83 14.86 2.26
CA ASN A 8 4.76 14.04 2.82
C ASN A 8 4.60 12.71 2.05
N GLY A 9 4.78 12.73 0.72
CA GLY A 9 4.80 11.52 -0.09
C GLY A 9 5.97 10.59 0.25
N LEU A 10 7.16 11.14 0.50
CA LEU A 10 8.33 10.39 0.96
C LEU A 10 8.11 9.79 2.33
N ILE A 11 7.57 10.56 3.28
CA ILE A 11 7.26 10.05 4.62
C ILE A 11 6.26 8.89 4.51
N ALA A 12 5.15 9.07 3.80
CA ALA A 12 4.16 8.01 3.59
C ALA A 12 4.77 6.76 2.94
N GLY A 13 5.54 6.96 1.88
CA GLY A 13 6.11 5.89 1.07
C GLY A 13 7.23 5.11 1.76
N ILE A 14 8.04 5.76 2.61
CA ILE A 14 9.14 5.12 3.36
C ILE A 14 8.62 4.48 4.65
N PHE A 15 7.61 5.07 5.29
CA PHE A 15 7.10 4.59 6.57
C PHE A 15 6.56 3.16 6.49
N ILE A 16 5.78 2.84 5.45
CA ILE A 16 5.18 1.51 5.27
C ILE A 16 6.26 0.42 5.16
N PRO A 17 7.20 0.46 4.20
CA PRO A 17 8.22 -0.58 4.07
C PRO A 17 9.17 -0.64 5.28
N LEU A 18 9.42 0.48 5.95
CA LEU A 18 10.24 0.51 7.17
C LEU A 18 9.56 -0.22 8.33
N VAL A 19 8.28 0.07 8.58
CA VAL A 19 7.50 -0.61 9.62
C VAL A 19 7.31 -2.08 9.29
N MET A 20 6.99 -2.42 8.03
CA MET A 20 6.88 -3.82 7.62
C MET A 20 8.21 -4.57 7.78
N GLY A 21 9.33 -3.97 7.39
CA GLY A 21 10.66 -4.57 7.59
C GLY A 21 10.95 -4.83 9.06
N LEU A 22 10.64 -3.89 9.95
CA LEU A 22 10.80 -4.08 11.40
C LEU A 22 9.89 -5.17 11.96
N VAL A 23 8.62 -5.21 11.53
CA VAL A 23 7.67 -6.24 11.97
C VAL A 23 8.16 -7.63 11.55
N ILE A 24 8.63 -7.79 10.31
CA ILE A 24 9.19 -9.06 9.82
C ILE A 24 10.44 -9.46 10.62
N LEU A 25 11.30 -8.50 10.97
CA LEU A 25 12.51 -8.77 11.77
C LEU A 25 12.20 -9.19 13.21
N ILE A 26 11.16 -8.64 13.83
CA ILE A 26 10.83 -8.85 15.24
C ILE A 26 9.87 -10.03 15.43
N ALA A 27 8.82 -10.10 14.63
CA ALA A 27 7.75 -11.09 14.74
C ALA A 27 7.95 -12.31 13.82
N GLY A 28 8.96 -12.28 12.95
CA GLY A 28 9.17 -13.31 11.93
C GLY A 28 8.25 -13.15 10.72
N LYS A 29 8.41 -14.05 9.74
CA LYS A 29 7.61 -14.07 8.50
C LYS A 29 6.24 -14.73 8.66
N GLU A 30 6.01 -15.46 9.75
CA GLU A 30 4.85 -16.33 9.92
C GLU A 30 3.91 -15.81 11.01
N GLY A 31 2.68 -15.50 10.63
CA GLY A 31 1.56 -15.26 11.55
C GLY A 31 0.68 -14.08 11.16
N GLY A 32 -0.63 -14.15 11.43
CA GLY A 32 -1.60 -13.10 11.10
C GLY A 32 -1.31 -11.72 11.73
N PHE A 33 -0.38 -11.65 12.68
CA PHE A 33 0.12 -10.38 13.24
C PHE A 33 0.87 -9.53 12.19
N THR A 34 1.60 -10.14 11.26
CA THR A 34 2.35 -9.41 10.23
C THR A 34 1.41 -8.73 9.23
N GLU A 35 0.31 -9.40 8.85
CA GLU A 35 -0.73 -8.85 7.98
C GLU A 35 -1.47 -7.68 8.64
N ILE A 36 -1.94 -7.86 9.88
CA ILE A 36 -2.63 -6.80 10.64
C ILE A 36 -1.72 -5.60 10.84
N ALA A 37 -0.45 -5.83 11.19
CA ALA A 37 0.53 -4.76 11.34
C ALA A 37 0.81 -4.05 10.00
N GLY A 38 0.82 -4.78 8.88
CA GLY A 38 0.91 -4.24 7.54
C GLY A 38 -0.21 -3.25 7.24
N PHE A 39 -1.47 -3.68 7.38
CA PHE A 39 -2.63 -2.80 7.17
C PHE A 39 -2.66 -1.62 8.14
N ALA A 40 -2.33 -1.82 9.42
CA ALA A 40 -2.25 -0.74 10.39
C ALA A 40 -1.19 0.30 9.98
N SER A 41 -0.02 -0.16 9.51
CA SER A 41 1.05 0.72 9.02
C SER A 41 0.63 1.52 7.79
N MET A 42 -0.16 0.92 6.88
CA MET A 42 -0.72 1.62 5.72
C MET A 42 -1.65 2.75 6.15
N ILE A 43 -2.57 2.50 7.09
CA ILE A 43 -3.50 3.53 7.58
C ILE A 43 -2.72 4.70 8.22
N ILE A 44 -1.72 4.38 9.06
CA ILE A 44 -0.89 5.39 9.71
C ILE A 44 -0.10 6.19 8.66
N ALA A 45 0.53 5.53 7.69
CA ALA A 45 1.28 6.18 6.63
C ALA A 45 0.38 7.10 5.80
N LEU A 46 -0.79 6.63 5.40
CA LEU A 46 -1.71 7.39 4.56
C LEU A 46 -2.35 8.57 5.31
N SER A 47 -2.36 8.57 6.65
CA SER A 47 -2.75 9.74 7.44
C SER A 47 -1.88 10.98 7.15
N THR A 48 -0.64 10.79 6.69
CA THR A 48 0.24 11.89 6.28
C THR A 48 -0.26 12.63 5.03
N ILE A 49 -1.16 12.04 4.23
CA ILE A 49 -1.87 12.73 3.14
C ILE A 49 -2.68 13.91 3.71
N TYR A 50 -3.43 13.67 4.80
CA TYR A 50 -4.19 14.72 5.48
C TYR A 50 -3.26 15.81 6.04
N LEU A 51 -2.15 15.42 6.67
CA LEU A 51 -1.16 16.37 7.19
C LEU A 51 -0.53 17.22 6.07
N GLY A 52 -0.21 16.62 4.93
CA GLY A 52 0.33 17.32 3.77
C GLY A 52 -0.66 18.34 3.18
N MET A 53 -1.95 17.98 3.07
CA MET A 53 -2.99 18.92 2.66
C MET A 53 -3.16 20.07 3.65
N ARG A 54 -3.23 19.77 4.95
CA ARG A 54 -3.36 20.77 6.01
C ARG A 54 -2.17 21.73 6.00
N GLN A 55 -0.95 21.20 5.87
CA GLN A 55 0.27 21.98 5.80
C GLN A 55 0.27 22.92 4.58
N TYR A 56 -0.25 22.47 3.44
CA TYR A 56 -0.40 23.30 2.25
C TYR A 56 -1.41 24.43 2.47
N ARG A 57 -2.59 24.11 3.02
CA ARG A 57 -3.64 25.09 3.34
C ARG A 57 -3.10 26.19 4.26
N ASP A 58 -2.51 25.79 5.37
CA ASP A 58 -2.14 26.72 6.45
C ASP A 58 -0.92 27.57 6.07
N ARG A 59 0.06 27.03 5.32
CA ARG A 59 1.30 27.77 4.98
C ARG A 59 1.28 28.50 3.65
N ILE A 60 0.45 28.09 2.68
CA ILE A 60 0.49 28.63 1.31
C ILE A 60 -0.81 29.34 0.95
N GLN A 61 -1.97 28.86 1.39
CA GLN A 61 -3.27 29.41 1.00
C GLN A 61 -3.95 30.21 2.13
N ALA A 62 -3.17 30.66 3.13
CA ALA A 62 -3.66 31.47 4.24
C ALA A 62 -4.91 30.89 4.94
N GLY A 63 -5.01 29.55 5.01
CA GLY A 63 -6.10 28.87 5.70
C GLY A 63 -7.32 28.48 4.84
N GLN A 64 -7.39 28.90 3.57
CA GLN A 64 -8.46 28.51 2.64
C GLN A 64 -7.98 27.39 1.71
N LEU A 65 -8.83 26.41 1.42
CA LEU A 65 -8.49 25.34 0.48
C LEU A 65 -9.75 24.84 -0.18
N THR A 66 -9.82 24.99 -1.51
CA THR A 66 -10.92 24.40 -2.27
C THR A 66 -10.78 22.88 -2.34
N PHE A 67 -11.90 22.18 -2.48
CA PHE A 67 -11.91 20.73 -2.63
C PHE A 67 -11.02 20.24 -3.80
N LEU A 68 -11.12 20.90 -4.96
CA LEU A 68 -10.31 20.57 -6.15
C LEU A 68 -8.80 20.73 -5.91
N GLN A 69 -8.39 21.78 -5.19
CA GLN A 69 -6.98 21.98 -4.82
C GLN A 69 -6.51 20.90 -3.85
N GLY A 70 -7.31 20.59 -2.82
CA GLY A 70 -7.02 19.51 -1.87
C GLY A 70 -6.90 18.16 -2.56
N LEU A 71 -7.84 17.83 -3.45
CA LEU A 71 -7.84 16.61 -4.25
C LEU A 71 -6.57 16.51 -5.10
N LYS A 72 -6.19 17.59 -5.80
CA LYS A 72 -4.95 17.61 -6.60
C LYS A 72 -3.70 17.35 -5.76
N ILE A 73 -3.61 17.95 -4.58
CA ILE A 73 -2.45 17.79 -3.69
C ILE A 73 -2.40 16.39 -3.11
N GLY A 74 -3.51 15.87 -2.61
CA GLY A 74 -3.56 14.52 -2.07
C GLY A 74 -3.29 13.45 -3.11
N LEU A 75 -3.79 13.63 -4.33
CA LEU A 75 -3.50 12.72 -5.44
C LEU A 75 -2.01 12.69 -5.74
N LEU A 76 -1.34 13.85 -5.76
CA LEU A 76 0.10 13.93 -5.99
C LEU A 76 0.90 13.28 -4.85
N ILE A 77 0.48 13.47 -3.59
CA ILE A 77 1.11 12.80 -2.43
C ILE A 77 0.90 11.28 -2.55
N THR A 78 -0.31 10.83 -2.87
CA THR A 78 -0.67 9.41 -3.05
C THR A 78 0.16 8.76 -4.15
N LEU A 79 0.34 9.43 -5.30
CA LEU A 79 1.16 8.92 -6.40
C LEU A 79 2.63 8.76 -5.98
N VAL A 80 3.19 9.74 -5.27
CA VAL A 80 4.57 9.66 -4.77
C VAL A 80 4.71 8.52 -3.75
N ALA A 81 3.79 8.43 -2.80
CA ALA A 81 3.77 7.37 -1.79
C ALA A 81 3.66 5.98 -2.42
N SER A 82 2.75 5.82 -3.39
CA SER A 82 2.54 4.57 -4.12
C SER A 82 3.78 4.17 -4.91
N GLY A 83 4.43 5.13 -5.59
CA GLY A 83 5.65 4.86 -6.34
C GLY A 83 6.80 4.39 -5.47
N ILE A 84 6.99 5.00 -4.30
CA ILE A 84 8.02 4.57 -3.34
C ILE A 84 7.69 3.19 -2.77
N TYR A 85 6.44 2.96 -2.39
CA TYR A 85 6.01 1.66 -1.86
C TYR A 85 6.25 0.53 -2.86
N VAL A 86 5.83 0.73 -4.12
CA VAL A 86 6.07 -0.24 -5.21
C VAL A 86 7.56 -0.45 -5.44
N PHE A 87 8.37 0.61 -5.42
CA PHE A 87 9.81 0.51 -5.56
C PHE A 87 10.46 -0.27 -4.41
N SER A 88 10.07 0.01 -3.16
CA SER A 88 10.55 -0.69 -1.97
C SER A 88 10.14 -2.17 -1.98
N TRP A 89 8.91 -2.47 -2.39
CA TRP A 89 8.45 -3.85 -2.54
C TRP A 89 9.22 -4.59 -3.64
N ALA A 90 9.42 -3.97 -4.80
CA ALA A 90 10.23 -4.56 -5.86
C ALA A 90 11.66 -4.84 -5.41
N LEU A 91 12.27 -3.91 -4.66
CA LEU A 91 13.60 -4.11 -4.08
C LEU A 91 13.62 -5.30 -3.10
N TYR A 92 12.62 -5.38 -2.21
CA TYR A 92 12.48 -6.48 -1.26
C TYR A 92 12.22 -7.83 -1.96
N TYR A 93 11.45 -7.83 -3.05
CA TYR A 93 11.16 -9.03 -3.83
C TYR A 93 12.37 -9.56 -4.58
N TYR A 94 13.14 -8.69 -5.26
CA TYR A 94 14.26 -9.13 -6.10
C TYR A 94 15.58 -9.30 -5.33
N PHE A 95 15.82 -8.52 -4.28
CA PHE A 95 17.09 -8.50 -3.55
C PHE A 95 16.98 -8.92 -2.08
N GLY A 96 15.76 -9.10 -1.58
CA GLY A 96 15.48 -9.55 -0.23
C GLY A 96 14.85 -10.94 -0.21
N SER A 97 14.02 -11.16 0.81
CA SER A 97 13.30 -12.43 1.02
C SER A 97 11.84 -12.38 0.54
N GLY A 98 11.48 -11.42 -0.33
CA GLY A 98 10.11 -11.27 -0.80
C GLY A 98 9.61 -12.43 -1.67
N GLN A 99 10.50 -13.14 -2.38
CA GLN A 99 10.11 -14.35 -3.13
C GLN A 99 9.66 -15.48 -2.19
N GLU A 100 10.48 -15.78 -1.16
CA GLU A 100 10.16 -16.78 -0.15
C GLU A 100 8.85 -16.44 0.57
N MET A 101 8.65 -15.16 0.91
CA MET A 101 7.43 -14.70 1.56
C MET A 101 6.21 -14.88 0.66
N MET A 102 6.32 -14.57 -0.63
CA MET A 102 5.22 -14.78 -1.58
C MET A 102 4.93 -16.27 -1.81
N ASP A 103 5.95 -17.13 -1.85
CA ASP A 103 5.76 -18.57 -1.94
C ASP A 103 5.01 -19.13 -0.72
N GLN A 104 5.38 -18.68 0.48
CA GLN A 104 4.65 -19.01 1.71
C GLN A 104 3.21 -18.48 1.67
N TYR A 105 2.99 -17.25 1.20
CA TYR A 105 1.66 -16.66 1.07
C TYR A 105 0.75 -17.45 0.11
N PHE A 106 1.26 -17.82 -1.07
CA PHE A 106 0.51 -18.65 -2.02
C PHE A 106 0.21 -20.03 -1.45
N GLN A 107 1.16 -20.63 -0.70
CA GLN A 107 0.92 -21.91 -0.05
C GLN A 107 -0.17 -21.82 1.02
N GLN A 108 -0.16 -20.78 1.85
CA GLN A 108 -1.21 -20.54 2.84
C GLN A 108 -2.59 -20.33 2.17
N GLN A 109 -2.67 -19.62 1.05
CA GLN A 109 -3.92 -19.50 0.30
C GLN A 109 -4.42 -20.86 -0.20
N VAL A 110 -3.54 -21.71 -0.74
CA VAL A 110 -3.90 -23.07 -1.18
C VAL A 110 -4.43 -23.88 0.00
N ASP A 111 -3.74 -23.84 1.14
CA ASP A 111 -4.14 -24.57 2.34
C ASP A 111 -5.49 -24.08 2.88
N GLN A 112 -5.75 -22.77 2.89
CA GLN A 112 -7.04 -22.18 3.26
C GLN A 112 -8.17 -22.60 2.31
N ILE A 113 -7.92 -22.64 1.00
CA ILE A 113 -8.90 -23.10 0.00
C ILE A 113 -9.23 -24.59 0.23
N ASN A 114 -8.22 -25.42 0.50
CA ASN A 114 -8.41 -26.84 0.76
C ASN A 114 -9.16 -27.09 2.08
N GLN A 115 -8.89 -26.31 3.12
CA GLN A 115 -9.55 -26.43 4.43
C GLN A 115 -10.97 -25.86 4.46
N SER A 116 -11.27 -24.85 3.64
CA SER A 116 -12.59 -24.22 3.57
C SER A 116 -13.66 -25.07 2.87
N GLY A 117 -13.28 -26.25 2.34
CA GLY A 117 -14.16 -27.39 2.06
C GLY A 117 -15.57 -27.04 1.60
N GLY A 118 -15.71 -26.42 0.42
CA GLY A 118 -17.02 -26.00 -0.08
C GLY A 118 -17.05 -25.73 -1.59
N ASP A 119 -17.88 -26.52 -2.27
CA ASP A 119 -18.36 -26.42 -3.65
C ASP A 119 -17.35 -26.50 -4.82
N GLY A 120 -17.83 -27.01 -5.96
CA GLY A 120 -17.07 -27.32 -7.19
C GLY A 120 -16.26 -26.18 -7.82
N ALA A 121 -16.18 -25.01 -7.17
CA ALA A 121 -15.29 -23.90 -7.47
C ALA A 121 -13.89 -24.02 -6.82
N VAL A 122 -13.63 -25.02 -5.96
CA VAL A 122 -12.29 -25.23 -5.34
C VAL A 122 -11.19 -25.32 -6.40
N GLN A 123 -11.39 -26.10 -7.46
CA GLN A 123 -10.40 -26.23 -8.53
C GLN A 123 -10.20 -24.92 -9.31
N GLU A 124 -11.26 -24.15 -9.53
CA GLU A 124 -11.15 -22.85 -10.19
C GLU A 124 -10.36 -21.84 -9.34
N ARG A 125 -10.60 -21.86 -8.02
CA ARG A 125 -9.85 -21.03 -7.06
C ARG A 125 -8.38 -21.42 -7.01
N LEU A 126 -8.06 -22.72 -6.90
CA LEU A 126 -6.67 -23.19 -6.96
C LEU A 126 -5.99 -22.81 -8.27
N ALA A 127 -6.67 -23.00 -9.41
CA ALA A 127 -6.16 -22.59 -10.72
C ALA A 127 -5.99 -21.06 -10.84
N SER A 128 -6.77 -20.27 -10.11
CA SER A 128 -6.60 -18.80 -10.05
C SER A 128 -5.37 -18.41 -9.25
N VAL A 129 -5.11 -19.09 -8.12
CA VAL A 129 -3.93 -18.89 -7.28
C VAL A 129 -2.66 -19.29 -8.01
N GLU A 130 -2.64 -20.42 -8.72
CA GLU A 130 -1.50 -20.85 -9.53
C GLU A 130 -1.22 -19.89 -10.69
N ARG A 131 -2.26 -19.43 -11.40
CA ARG A 131 -2.10 -18.40 -12.45
C ARG A 131 -1.51 -17.12 -11.88
N MET A 132 -1.97 -16.70 -10.70
CA MET A 132 -1.44 -15.54 -10.00
C MET A 132 0.04 -15.76 -9.65
N ARG A 133 0.39 -16.88 -9.02
CA ARG A 133 1.78 -17.25 -8.67
C ARG A 133 2.70 -17.24 -9.89
N ALA A 134 2.31 -17.89 -10.98
CA ALA A 134 3.09 -17.92 -12.22
C ALA A 134 3.26 -16.54 -12.86
N SER A 135 2.26 -15.66 -12.72
CA SER A 135 2.32 -14.29 -13.23
C SER A 135 3.13 -13.34 -12.35
N TYR A 136 3.17 -13.56 -11.04
CA TYR A 136 3.79 -12.66 -10.04
C TYR A 136 5.30 -12.54 -10.21
N GLY A 137 5.97 -13.54 -10.80
CA GLY A 137 7.39 -13.47 -11.15
C GLY A 137 7.74 -12.41 -12.21
N LYS A 138 6.75 -11.86 -12.93
CA LYS A 138 6.96 -10.82 -13.95
C LYS A 138 7.02 -9.43 -13.32
N PRO A 139 8.05 -8.60 -13.59
CA PRO A 139 8.21 -7.28 -12.95
C PRO A 139 7.00 -6.35 -13.08
N TRP A 140 6.35 -6.32 -14.25
CA TRP A 140 5.18 -5.47 -14.48
C TRP A 140 3.94 -5.96 -13.74
N VAL A 141 3.81 -7.26 -13.51
CA VAL A 141 2.70 -7.85 -12.75
C VAL A 141 2.85 -7.49 -11.28
N LEU A 142 4.05 -7.67 -10.72
CA LEU A 142 4.37 -7.25 -9.36
C LEU A 142 4.07 -5.76 -9.16
N ILE A 143 4.58 -4.90 -10.05
CA ILE A 143 4.32 -3.45 -9.99
C ILE A 143 2.83 -3.14 -10.02
N ALA A 144 2.07 -3.76 -10.92
CA ALA A 144 0.64 -3.51 -11.08
C ALA A 144 -0.17 -3.95 -9.85
N TYR A 145 0.11 -5.15 -9.31
CA TYR A 145 -0.56 -5.66 -8.12
C TYR A 145 -0.29 -4.78 -6.89
N THR A 146 0.98 -4.49 -6.62
CA THR A 146 1.37 -3.67 -5.47
C THR A 146 0.85 -2.23 -5.60
N PHE A 147 0.78 -1.69 -6.81
CA PHE A 147 0.17 -0.38 -7.04
C PHE A 147 -1.35 -0.41 -6.78
N MET A 148 -2.05 -1.45 -7.28
CA MET A 148 -3.49 -1.63 -7.05
C MET A 148 -3.85 -1.90 -5.60
N GLU A 149 -2.91 -2.37 -4.79
CA GLU A 149 -3.09 -2.53 -3.35
C GLU A 149 -3.10 -1.16 -2.63
N ILE A 150 -2.09 -0.31 -2.88
CA ILE A 150 -1.91 0.93 -2.13
C ILE A 150 -2.68 2.13 -2.72
N PHE A 151 -2.76 2.24 -4.04
CA PHE A 151 -3.28 3.43 -4.71
C PHE A 151 -4.77 3.68 -4.45
N PRO A 152 -5.68 2.68 -4.56
CA PRO A 152 -7.10 2.88 -4.27
C PRO A 152 -7.35 3.30 -2.83
N VAL A 153 -6.60 2.74 -1.87
CA VAL A 153 -6.70 3.11 -0.45
C VAL A 153 -6.26 4.56 -0.25
N GLY A 154 -5.12 4.95 -0.85
CA GLY A 154 -4.65 6.34 -0.81
C GLY A 154 -5.60 7.32 -1.51
N LEU A 155 -6.28 6.89 -2.57
CA LEU A 155 -7.29 7.69 -3.27
C LEU A 155 -8.52 7.95 -2.40
N ILE A 156 -9.04 6.92 -1.72
CA ILE A 156 -10.16 7.07 -0.77
C ILE A 156 -9.78 8.04 0.34
N ILE A 157 -8.59 7.89 0.93
CA ILE A 157 -8.11 8.77 1.99
C ILE A 157 -7.91 10.19 1.46
N THR A 158 -7.43 10.35 0.23
CA THR A 158 -7.32 11.64 -0.42
C THR A 158 -8.67 12.34 -0.56
N LEU A 159 -9.72 11.61 -0.99
CA LEU A 159 -11.06 12.17 -1.13
C LEU A 159 -11.61 12.65 0.22
N ILE A 160 -11.47 11.81 1.25
CA ILE A 160 -11.91 12.13 2.62
C ILE A 160 -11.13 13.34 3.17
N ALA A 161 -9.80 13.33 3.04
CA ALA A 161 -8.95 14.41 3.54
C ALA A 161 -9.20 15.74 2.82
N ALA A 162 -9.47 15.72 1.51
CA ALA A 162 -9.83 16.89 0.74
C ALA A 162 -11.20 17.45 1.18
N LEU A 163 -12.16 16.58 1.49
CA LEU A 163 -13.46 16.98 2.01
C LEU A 163 -13.36 17.64 3.39
N ILE A 164 -12.54 17.07 4.29
CA ILE A 164 -12.35 17.58 5.65
C ILE A 164 -11.58 18.91 5.66
N ASN A 165 -10.59 19.05 4.78
CA ASN A 165 -9.76 20.26 4.75
C ASN A 165 -10.40 21.43 4.00
N ARG A 166 -11.52 21.22 3.31
CA ARG A 166 -12.16 22.28 2.52
C ARG A 166 -12.66 23.40 3.45
N ARG A 167 -12.23 24.62 3.16
CA ARG A 167 -12.64 25.85 3.84
C ARG A 167 -12.62 26.99 2.84
#